data_AF-A0A2F0A4T5-F1
#
_entry.id   AF-A0A2F0A4T5-F1
#
_cell.length_a   1.000
_cell.length_b   1.000
_cell.length_c   1.000
_cell.angle_alpha   90.00
_cell.angle_beta   90.00
_cell.angle_gamma   90.00
#
_symmetry.space_group_name_H-M   'P 1'
#
loop_
_entity.id
_entity.type
_entity.pdbx_description
1 polymer ?
#
loop_
_entity_poly.entity_id
_entity_poly.type
_entity_poly.pdbx_seq_one_letter_code
_entity_poly.pdbx_strand_id
1 'polypeptide(L)'
;MSSVTQNEPEKLTKKALKADHPTWCPGCGDFTVLACFFKVLEELQIPHENICTIAGIGCSSRFPYFVNSHGLHFIHGRALPLATGVSLS
;
A
#
# COMPACT_ATOMS: atom_id res chain seq x y z
N MET A 1 -3.77 2.73 -38.28
CA MET A 1 -3.97 1.62 -37.33
C MET A 1 -2.70 1.52 -36.49
N SER A 2 -2.59 2.39 -35.49
CA SER A 2 -1.40 2.45 -34.63
C SER A 2 -1.47 1.28 -33.66
N SER A 3 -0.48 0.40 -33.75
CA SER A 3 -0.27 -0.72 -32.85
C SER A 3 -0.17 -0.20 -31.41
N VAL A 4 -1.22 -0.42 -30.62
CA VAL A 4 -1.15 -0.33 -29.17
C VAL A 4 -0.14 -1.39 -28.73
N THR A 5 1.08 -0.97 -28.45
CA THR A 5 2.08 -1.81 -27.81
C THR A 5 1.55 -2.15 -26.43
N GLN A 6 1.03 -3.36 -26.26
CA GLN A 6 0.77 -3.90 -24.93
C GLN A 6 2.14 -4.12 -24.28
N ASN A 7 2.57 -3.17 -23.46
CA ASN A 7 3.66 -3.39 -22.53
C ASN A 7 3.15 -4.38 -21.49
N GLU A 8 3.75 -5.56 -21.46
CA GLU A 8 3.54 -6.55 -20.42
C GLU A 8 3.84 -5.88 -19.07
N PRO A 9 2.97 -6.03 -18.05
CA PRO A 9 3.16 -5.32 -16.78
C PRO A 9 4.49 -5.73 -16.16
N GLU A 10 5.37 -4.75 -15.95
CA GLU A 10 6.67 -4.96 -15.31
C GLU A 10 6.47 -5.64 -13.97
N LYS A 11 7.25 -6.70 -13.70
CA LYS A 11 7.13 -7.51 -12.48
C LYS A 11 7.16 -6.60 -11.24
N LEU A 12 6.18 -6.76 -10.37
CA LEU A 12 6.07 -5.96 -9.17
C LEU A 12 7.23 -6.27 -8.22
N THR A 13 8.05 -5.27 -7.94
CA THR A 13 9.18 -5.33 -7.02
C THR A 13 8.94 -4.43 -5.81
N LYS A 14 9.64 -4.70 -4.72
CA LYS A 14 9.66 -3.88 -3.51
C LYS A 14 10.09 -2.44 -3.80
N LYS A 15 10.92 -2.24 -4.82
CA LYS A 15 11.32 -0.89 -5.25
C LYS A 15 10.14 -0.14 -5.86
N ALA A 16 9.35 -0.80 -6.70
CA ALA A 16 8.15 -0.22 -7.31
C ALA A 16 7.02 0.02 -6.27
N LEU A 17 6.96 -0.78 -5.22
CA LEU A 17 5.95 -0.70 -4.16
C LEU A 17 6.23 0.32 -3.07
N LYS A 18 7.45 0.86 -2.98
CA LYS A 18 7.82 1.85 -1.96
C LYS A 18 7.51 3.27 -2.42
N ALA A 19 6.87 4.05 -1.55
CA ALA A 19 6.59 5.47 -1.81
C ALA A 19 7.55 6.38 -1.01
N ASP A 20 7.24 6.64 0.27
CA ASP A 20 8.03 7.53 1.14
C ASP A 20 8.85 6.77 2.21
N HIS A 21 9.79 7.47 2.86
CA HIS A 21 10.62 6.94 3.94
C HIS A 21 9.83 6.86 5.27
N PRO A 22 9.79 5.67 5.93
CA PRO A 22 9.09 5.55 7.20
C PRO A 22 9.71 6.38 8.32
N THR A 23 8.88 7.17 9.00
CA THR A 23 9.29 8.08 10.08
C THR A 23 9.18 7.46 11.48
N TRP A 24 9.25 6.13 11.58
CA TRP A 24 9.14 5.41 12.85
C TRP A 24 10.45 5.38 13.63
N CYS A 25 10.37 5.26 14.95
CA CYS A 25 11.54 5.17 15.81
C CYS A 25 12.41 3.94 15.47
N PRO A 26 13.75 4.01 15.59
CA PRO A 26 14.61 2.85 15.42
C PRO A 26 14.18 1.69 16.33
N GLY A 27 14.02 0.50 15.75
CA GLY A 27 13.54 -0.70 16.48
C GLY A 27 12.02 -0.84 16.56
N CYS A 28 11.24 0.06 15.94
CA CYS A 28 9.78 -0.08 15.88
C CYS A 28 9.36 -1.35 15.10
N GLY A 29 8.37 -2.08 15.63
CA GLY A 29 7.85 -3.30 14.99
C GLY A 29 7.12 -3.05 13.67
N ASP A 30 6.62 -1.83 13.42
CA ASP A 30 5.91 -1.48 12.19
C ASP A 30 6.80 -1.63 10.94
N PHE A 31 8.13 -1.49 11.08
CA PHE A 31 9.08 -1.78 10.01
C PHE A 31 9.00 -3.23 9.53
N THR A 32 8.83 -4.17 10.45
CA THR A 32 8.69 -5.60 10.14
C THR A 32 7.36 -5.85 9.44
N VAL A 33 6.27 -5.24 9.91
CA VAL A 33 4.95 -5.35 9.27
C VAL A 33 5.00 -4.85 7.84
N LEU A 34 5.61 -3.69 7.59
CA LEU A 34 5.76 -3.11 6.25
C LEU A 34 6.64 -3.99 5.34
N ALA A 35 7.73 -4.56 5.87
CA ALA A 35 8.59 -5.45 5.12
C ALA A 35 7.88 -6.75 4.70
N CYS A 36 7.11 -7.35 5.61
CA CYS A 36 6.28 -8.53 5.33
C CYS A 36 5.19 -8.20 4.31
N PHE A 37 4.54 -7.05 4.42
CA PHE A 37 3.52 -6.60 3.48
C PHE A 37 4.07 -6.50 2.05
N PHE A 38 5.22 -5.85 1.86
CA PHE A 38 5.86 -5.79 0.53
C PHE A 38 6.19 -7.17 -0.03
N LYS A 39 6.70 -8.08 0.81
CA LYS A 39 7.01 -9.45 0.38
C LYS A 39 5.77 -10.18 -0.12
N VAL A 40 4.64 -10.05 0.58
CA VAL A 40 3.35 -10.64 0.16
C VAL A 40 2.90 -10.06 -1.18
N LEU A 41 3.02 -8.75 -1.38
CA LEU A 41 2.64 -8.14 -2.65
C LEU A 41 3.56 -8.56 -3.81
N GLU A 42 4.87 -8.71 -3.57
CA GLU A 42 5.80 -9.27 -4.54
C GLU A 42 5.48 -10.74 -4.87
N GLU A 43 4.96 -11.52 -3.93
CA GLU A 43 4.55 -12.91 -4.19
C GLU A 43 3.24 -12.98 -4.99
N LEU A 44 2.26 -12.11 -4.67
CA LEU A 44 0.95 -12.11 -5.31
C LEU A 44 0.91 -11.41 -6.67
N GLN A 45 1.88 -10.54 -6.97
CA GLN A 45 1.98 -9.79 -8.23
C GLN A 45 0.69 -9.03 -8.59
N ILE A 46 0.01 -8.49 -7.58
CA ILE A 46 -1.19 -7.67 -7.76
C ILE A 46 -0.74 -6.27 -8.21
N PRO A 47 -1.22 -5.75 -9.36
CA PRO A 47 -0.90 -4.40 -9.80
C PRO A 47 -1.23 -3.38 -8.71
N HIS A 48 -0.36 -2.38 -8.49
CA HIS A 48 -0.51 -1.48 -7.35
C HIS A 48 -1.76 -0.59 -7.44
N GLU A 49 -2.23 -0.33 -8.66
CA GLU A 49 -3.51 0.34 -8.96
C GLU A 49 -4.73 -0.46 -8.47
N ASN A 50 -4.56 -1.77 -8.22
CA ASN A 50 -5.61 -2.63 -7.68
C ASN A 50 -5.49 -2.82 -6.16
N ILE A 51 -4.62 -2.08 -5.49
CA ILE A 51 -4.39 -2.16 -4.05
C ILE A 51 -4.84 -0.87 -3.39
N CYS A 52 -5.63 -0.99 -2.34
CA CYS A 52 -6.08 0.14 -1.51
C CYS A 52 -5.64 -0.07 -0.05
N THR A 53 -4.78 0.80 0.46
CA THR A 53 -4.31 0.79 1.86
C THR A 53 -5.05 1.85 2.67
N ILE A 54 -5.75 1.44 3.73
CA ILE A 54 -6.62 2.33 4.51
C ILE A 54 -6.20 2.27 5.97
N ALA A 55 -5.97 3.43 6.59
CA ALA A 55 -5.53 3.53 7.96
C ALA A 55 -6.25 4.64 8.77
N GLY A 56 -6.17 4.56 10.10
CA GLY A 56 -6.80 5.48 11.05
C GLY A 56 -5.82 6.58 11.47
N ILE A 57 -5.65 6.81 12.79
CA ILE A 57 -4.65 7.74 13.32
C ILE A 57 -3.76 7.01 14.33
N GLY A 58 -2.44 7.19 14.20
CA GLY A 58 -1.41 6.60 15.05
C GLY A 58 -0.09 6.44 14.30
N CYS A 59 0.98 5.99 14.98
CA CYS A 59 2.25 5.69 14.33
C CYS A 59 2.05 4.65 13.22
N SER A 60 1.37 3.55 13.54
CA SER A 60 1.02 2.50 12.58
C SER A 60 0.17 3.02 11.43
N SER A 61 -0.64 4.07 11.63
CA SER A 61 -1.55 4.58 10.61
C SER A 61 -0.89 5.45 9.54
N ARG A 62 0.42 5.71 9.67
CA ARG A 62 1.23 6.29 8.59
C ARG A 62 1.50 5.30 7.45
N PHE A 63 1.12 4.03 7.62
CA PHE A 63 1.35 2.94 6.67
C PHE A 63 1.00 3.27 5.20
N PRO A 64 -0.17 3.88 4.86
CA PRO A 64 -0.51 4.17 3.48
C PRO A 64 0.45 5.14 2.77
N TYR A 65 1.20 5.96 3.51
CA TYR A 65 2.18 6.87 2.90
C TYR A 65 3.45 6.17 2.42
N PHE A 66 3.75 4.98 2.95
CA PHE A 66 4.98 4.26 2.64
C PHE A 66 4.80 3.23 1.52
N VAL A 67 3.55 3.00 1.10
CA VAL A 67 3.16 2.06 0.06
C VAL A 67 2.73 2.84 -1.18
N ASN A 68 3.33 2.53 -2.32
CA ASN A 68 2.88 3.02 -3.61
C ASN A 68 1.64 2.23 -4.03
N SER A 69 0.46 2.70 -3.62
CA SER A 69 -0.86 2.18 -3.99
C SER A 69 -1.90 3.28 -3.82
N HIS A 70 -3.18 3.00 -4.07
CA HIS A 70 -4.22 3.88 -3.53
C HIS A 70 -4.17 3.84 -2.00
N GLY A 71 -4.19 5.00 -1.36
CA GLY A 71 -3.94 5.13 0.08
C GLY A 71 -4.87 6.16 0.73
N LEU A 72 -5.52 5.78 1.84
CA LEU A 72 -6.35 6.68 2.63
C LEU A 72 -5.91 6.70 4.09
N HIS A 73 -5.63 7.89 4.60
CA HIS A 73 -5.36 8.14 6.02
C HIS A 73 -6.54 8.91 6.61
N PHE A 74 -7.33 8.24 7.44
CA PHE A 74 -8.64 8.71 7.89
C PHE A 74 -8.67 9.05 9.38
N ILE A 75 -9.85 9.41 9.89
CA ILE A 75 -9.99 9.82 11.29
C ILE A 75 -9.80 8.65 12.26
N HIS A 76 -9.40 8.98 13.49
CA HIS A 76 -9.05 8.03 14.52
C HIS A 76 -10.19 7.03 14.78
N GLY A 77 -9.89 5.73 14.77
CA GLY A 77 -10.85 4.66 15.03
C GLY A 77 -11.87 4.40 13.91
N ARG A 78 -11.80 5.08 12.75
CA ARG A 78 -12.79 4.95 11.66
C ARG A 78 -12.23 4.39 10.35
N ALA A 79 -11.03 3.81 10.35
CA ALA A 79 -10.46 3.17 9.16
C ALA A 79 -11.34 2.01 8.64
N LEU A 80 -11.84 1.17 9.54
CA LEU A 80 -12.64 -0.01 9.18
C LEU A 80 -13.98 0.34 8.50
N PRO A 81 -14.85 1.22 9.05
CA PRO A 81 -16.10 1.57 8.36
C PRO A 81 -15.86 2.24 7.00
N LEU A 82 -14.81 3.05 6.85
CA LEU A 82 -14.42 3.59 5.55
C LEU A 82 -14.02 2.47 4.57
N ALA A 83 -13.16 1.54 5.01
CA ALA A 83 -12.71 0.43 4.20
C ALA A 83 -13.87 -0.47 3.75
N THR A 84 -14.86 -0.71 4.61
CA THR A 84 -16.08 -1.43 4.24
C THR A 84 -16.83 -0.72 3.11
N GLY A 85 -17.00 0.61 3.20
CA GLY A 85 -17.65 1.38 2.14
C GLY A 85 -16.90 1.31 0.81
N VAL A 86 -15.58 1.46 0.84
CA VAL A 86 -14.71 1.33 -0.35
C VAL A 86 -14.82 -0.07 -0.97
N SER A 87 -14.85 -1.12 -0.15
CA SER A 87 -14.91 -2.51 -0.64
C SER A 87 -16.24 -2.88 -1.28
N LEU A 88 -17.33 -2.17 -0.99
CA LEU A 88 -18.67 -2.44 -1.53
C LEU A 88 -19.04 -1.55 -2.72
N SER A 89 -18.22 -0.53 -3.02
CA SER A 89 -18.43 0.42 -4.11
C SER A 89 -17.84 -0.11 -5.40
#